data_AF-A0A933XZ58-F1
#
_entry.id   AF-A0A933XZ58-F1
#
_cell.length_a   1.000
_cell.length_b   1.000
_cell.length_c   1.000
_cell.angle_alpha   90.00
_cell.angle_beta   90.00
_cell.angle_gamma   90.00
#
_symmetry.space_group_name_H-M   'P 1'
#
loop_
_entity.id
_entity.type
_entity.pdbx_description
1 polymer ?
#
loop_
_entity_poly.entity_id
_entity_poly.type
_entity_poly.pdbx_seq_one_letter_code
_entity_poly.pdbx_strand_id
1 'polypeptide(L)'
;MQFARRRSSSLTPELALWAERIEKVARGYGLDFYELVFELLDAKDVNGIAAYGGFPVRYPSWRFGMEFERLEKGYEYGLSKIYELVINNDPVVAYLVKSNSLLEQKLVMAHVCGHADFFAHNCWFQATDRHMLDTMGQHSTTVRRLVDRHGLERVETFMDAALSLENLLDPYLPLRGHLAKTKPSALGAPPTYDILGFLCERAPVEDWQREILRIVRAEAYYFQPQRMTKIMNEGWASFWHSRILTGGVLDASEIVDFADCHSGATARAPGRVNPYKLGIELFRYAEELGHDVFALRRRHNDASLIDELVDQAFVEREMLFLYGKNSRTARTEVTDRDWRKVKDRLLGELAWGGLPQIELVAVDARGKGELSLLHHHDGRDLQLAHARETLLRLSAVWKGPVELVTREESEGRLLACDGKEVEVSEIAAPNVEPQAEQSGEH
;
A
#
# COMPACT_ATOMS: atom_id res chain seq x y z
N MET A 1 -31.64 2.78 27.50
CA MET A 1 -32.31 3.71 26.57
C MET A 1 -31.55 3.61 25.26
N GLN A 2 -32.19 3.07 24.22
CA GLN A 2 -31.57 2.72 22.93
C GLN A 2 -30.94 3.95 22.26
N PHE A 3 -29.65 3.90 21.96
CA PHE A 3 -29.01 4.85 21.04
C PHE A 3 -29.62 4.62 19.65
N ALA A 4 -30.49 5.54 19.25
CA ALA A 4 -31.02 5.59 17.90
C ALA A 4 -29.86 5.78 16.91
N ARG A 5 -29.69 4.80 16.01
CA ARG A 5 -28.89 4.86 14.78
C ARG A 5 -29.19 6.16 14.03
N ARG A 6 -28.37 7.20 14.21
CA ARG A 6 -28.33 8.32 13.28
C ARG A 6 -27.45 7.91 12.11
N ARG A 7 -28.07 7.36 11.06
CA ARG A 7 -27.52 7.42 9.69
C ARG A 7 -27.43 8.89 9.31
N SER A 8 -26.35 9.55 9.70
CA SER A 8 -26.00 10.88 9.20
C SER A 8 -25.28 10.69 7.88
N SER A 9 -25.93 10.09 6.88
CA SER A 9 -25.36 10.05 5.55
C SER A 9 -25.62 11.41 4.90
N SER A 10 -24.58 12.06 4.39
CA SER A 10 -24.70 13.27 3.56
C SER A 10 -25.27 12.96 2.16
N LEU A 11 -25.74 11.73 1.95
CA LEU A 11 -26.35 11.27 0.71
C LEU A 11 -27.70 11.94 0.48
N THR A 12 -28.03 12.14 -0.79
CA THR A 12 -29.41 12.42 -1.19
C THR A 12 -30.30 11.18 -0.95
N PRO A 13 -31.62 11.34 -0.79
CA PRO A 13 -32.53 10.20 -0.62
C PRO A 13 -32.43 9.17 -1.74
N GLU A 14 -32.19 9.62 -2.98
CA GLU A 14 -32.00 8.75 -4.14
C GLU A 14 -30.72 7.90 -4.01
N LEU A 15 -29.58 8.51 -3.66
CA LEU A 15 -28.32 7.80 -3.50
C LEU A 15 -28.36 6.82 -2.32
N ALA A 16 -29.07 7.17 -1.24
CA ALA A 16 -29.28 6.27 -0.12
C ALA A 16 -30.06 4.99 -0.52
N LEU A 17 -31.08 5.11 -1.39
CA LEU A 17 -31.81 3.97 -1.93
C LEU A 17 -30.92 3.09 -2.81
N TRP A 18 -30.07 3.70 -3.64
CA TRP A 18 -29.12 2.94 -4.46
C TRP A 18 -28.07 2.22 -3.62
N ALA A 19 -27.52 2.86 -2.59
CA ALA A 19 -26.59 2.21 -1.66
C ALA A 19 -27.22 0.97 -1.01
N GLU A 20 -28.46 1.07 -0.52
CA GLU A 20 -29.17 -0.07 0.07
C GLU A 20 -29.44 -1.19 -0.95
N ARG A 21 -29.86 -0.84 -2.17
CA ARG A 21 -30.09 -1.80 -3.25
C ARG A 21 -28.80 -2.54 -3.64
N ILE A 22 -27.71 -1.81 -3.80
CA ILE A 22 -26.39 -2.35 -4.15
C ILE A 22 -25.89 -3.27 -3.05
N GLU A 23 -25.97 -2.85 -1.77
CA GLU A 23 -25.59 -3.69 -0.64
C GLU A 23 -26.40 -4.99 -0.61
N LYS A 24 -27.71 -4.93 -0.86
CA LYS A 24 -28.56 -6.11 -0.91
C LYS A 24 -28.13 -7.09 -2.01
N VAL A 25 -27.81 -6.59 -3.20
CA VAL A 25 -27.33 -7.42 -4.31
C VAL A 25 -25.96 -8.01 -3.98
N ALA A 26 -25.04 -7.21 -3.43
CA ALA A 26 -23.72 -7.64 -2.98
C ALA A 26 -23.81 -8.80 -1.97
N ARG A 27 -24.63 -8.66 -0.93
CA ARG A 27 -24.89 -9.74 0.05
C ARG A 27 -25.56 -10.96 -0.58
N GLY A 28 -26.39 -10.76 -1.60
CA GLY A 28 -26.98 -11.86 -2.39
C GLY A 28 -25.95 -12.72 -3.13
N TYR A 29 -24.81 -12.14 -3.51
CA TYR A 29 -23.66 -12.86 -4.07
C TYR A 29 -22.77 -13.55 -3.03
N GLY A 30 -23.06 -13.39 -1.73
CA GLY A 30 -22.27 -13.95 -0.64
C GLY A 30 -21.15 -13.05 -0.12
N LEU A 31 -21.11 -11.78 -0.53
CA LEU A 31 -20.20 -10.79 0.07
C LEU A 31 -20.65 -10.47 1.50
N ASP A 32 -19.68 -10.36 2.42
CA ASP A 32 -19.94 -9.98 3.80
C ASP A 32 -18.96 -8.91 4.27
N PHE A 33 -19.49 -7.87 4.90
CA PHE A 33 -18.75 -6.68 5.28
C PHE A 33 -19.48 -5.90 6.39
N TYR A 34 -18.69 -5.10 7.11
CA TYR A 34 -19.17 -4.15 8.12
C TYR A 34 -20.13 -3.11 7.54
N GLU A 35 -20.78 -2.34 8.40
CA GLU A 35 -21.68 -1.27 7.95
C GLU A 35 -20.93 -0.28 7.02
N LEU A 36 -21.51 -0.01 5.85
CA LEU A 36 -20.99 0.97 4.89
C LEU A 36 -21.59 2.34 5.17
N VAL A 37 -20.73 3.33 5.39
CA VAL A 37 -21.10 4.73 5.54
C VAL A 37 -20.53 5.50 4.36
N PHE A 38 -21.43 6.02 3.52
CA PHE A 38 -21.03 6.88 2.40
C PHE A 38 -21.21 8.35 2.76
N GLU A 39 -20.17 9.14 2.46
CA GLU A 39 -20.18 10.59 2.58
C GLU A 39 -20.03 11.25 1.22
N LEU A 40 -20.95 12.15 0.87
CA LEU A 40 -20.97 12.88 -0.38
C LEU A 40 -20.23 14.23 -0.24
N LEU A 41 -19.12 14.37 -0.94
CA LEU A 41 -18.20 15.50 -0.83
C LEU A 41 -17.94 16.20 -2.17
N ASP A 42 -17.51 17.46 -2.12
CA ASP A 42 -17.02 18.16 -3.30
C ASP A 42 -15.64 17.64 -3.71
N ALA A 43 -15.27 17.76 -4.99
CA ALA A 43 -14.00 17.24 -5.49
C ALA A 43 -12.77 17.80 -4.74
N LYS A 44 -12.85 19.07 -4.31
CA LYS A 44 -11.80 19.71 -3.51
C LYS A 44 -11.66 19.06 -2.13
N ASP A 45 -12.77 18.75 -1.48
CA ASP A 45 -12.77 18.11 -0.16
C ASP A 45 -12.22 16.68 -0.25
N VAL A 46 -12.57 15.94 -1.30
CA VAL A 46 -12.01 14.60 -1.58
C VAL A 46 -10.51 14.66 -1.78
N ASN A 47 -9.99 15.65 -2.52
CA ASN A 47 -8.54 15.85 -2.64
C ASN A 47 -7.88 16.17 -1.28
N GLY A 48 -8.55 16.95 -0.43
CA GLY A 48 -8.09 17.24 0.93
C GLY A 48 -7.98 15.98 1.80
N ILE A 49 -9.03 15.16 1.81
CA ILE A 49 -9.06 13.90 2.57
C ILE A 49 -8.05 12.90 1.98
N ALA A 50 -7.93 12.83 0.65
CA ALA A 50 -6.95 11.98 -0.02
C ALA A 50 -5.50 12.38 0.31
N ALA A 51 -5.21 13.68 0.42
CA ALA A 51 -3.91 14.17 0.86
C ALA A 51 -3.59 13.73 2.30
N TYR A 52 -4.61 13.58 3.15
CA TYR A 52 -4.52 12.98 4.48
C TYR A 52 -4.59 11.45 4.50
N GLY A 53 -4.52 10.81 3.33
CA GLY A 53 -4.53 9.35 3.19
C GLY A 53 -5.87 8.71 3.49
N GLY A 54 -6.98 9.43 3.27
CA GLY A 54 -8.34 8.93 3.55
C GLY A 54 -8.97 9.49 4.82
N PHE A 55 -8.20 10.14 5.69
CA PHE A 55 -8.67 10.51 7.02
C PHE A 55 -9.07 11.98 7.11
N PRO A 56 -10.19 12.32 7.76
CA PRO A 56 -10.63 13.71 7.88
C PRO A 56 -9.73 14.54 8.80
N VAL A 57 -9.01 13.89 9.72
CA VAL A 57 -8.10 14.54 10.67
C VAL A 57 -6.77 13.81 10.69
N ARG A 58 -5.69 14.56 10.45
CA ARG A 58 -4.30 14.13 10.66
C ARG A 58 -3.54 15.17 11.49
N TYR A 59 -2.33 14.83 11.93
CA TYR A 59 -1.43 15.80 12.55
C TYR A 59 -0.95 16.82 11.51
N PRO A 60 -0.58 18.04 11.93
CA PRO A 60 -0.05 19.05 11.00
C PRO A 60 1.29 18.59 10.41
N SER A 61 1.41 18.65 9.08
CA SER A 61 2.66 18.46 8.34
C SER A 61 2.53 19.12 6.96
N TRP A 62 3.57 19.83 6.53
CA TRP A 62 3.65 20.45 5.20
C TRP A 62 3.54 19.43 4.05
N ARG A 63 3.94 18.16 4.27
CA ARG A 63 3.83 17.06 3.28
C ARG A 63 2.40 16.92 2.76
N PHE A 64 1.41 17.03 3.65
CA PHE A 64 0.01 16.91 3.26
C PHE A 64 -0.47 18.12 2.44
N GLY A 65 0.04 19.32 2.72
CA GLY A 65 -0.25 20.50 1.91
C GLY A 65 0.31 20.39 0.49
N MET A 66 1.54 19.90 0.35
CA MET A 66 2.12 19.63 -0.97
C MET A 66 1.34 18.56 -1.73
N GLU A 67 0.93 17.50 -1.04
CA GLU A 67 0.16 16.43 -1.65
C GLU A 67 -1.21 16.93 -2.13
N PHE A 68 -1.87 17.77 -1.33
CA PHE A 68 -3.11 18.43 -1.72
C PHE A 68 -2.94 19.27 -2.99
N GLU A 69 -1.93 20.14 -3.04
CA GLU A 69 -1.63 20.96 -4.22
C GLU A 69 -1.36 20.12 -5.47
N ARG A 70 -0.71 18.96 -5.32
CA ARG A 70 -0.46 18.02 -6.40
C ARG A 70 -1.76 17.40 -6.91
N LEU A 71 -2.62 16.93 -6.01
CA LEU A 71 -3.90 16.31 -6.34
C LEU A 71 -4.89 17.32 -6.95
N GLU A 72 -4.99 18.53 -6.38
CA GLU A 72 -5.87 19.60 -6.87
C GLU A 72 -5.49 20.00 -8.30
N LYS A 73 -4.21 20.26 -8.58
CA LYS A 73 -3.73 20.55 -9.94
C LYS A 73 -3.96 19.38 -10.89
N GLY A 74 -3.69 18.15 -10.44
CA GLY A 74 -3.95 16.94 -11.22
C GLY A 74 -5.41 16.83 -11.66
N TYR A 75 -6.34 17.19 -10.77
CA TYR A 75 -7.77 17.24 -11.07
C TYR A 75 -8.14 18.38 -12.02
N GLU A 76 -7.68 19.61 -11.75
CA GLU A 76 -7.98 20.79 -12.57
C GLU A 76 -7.53 20.63 -14.04
N TYR A 77 -6.36 20.01 -14.25
CA TYR A 77 -5.84 19.71 -15.59
C TYR A 77 -6.38 18.40 -16.19
N GLY A 78 -7.29 17.69 -15.50
CA GLY A 78 -7.87 16.43 -15.97
C GLY A 78 -6.87 15.26 -16.06
N LEU A 79 -5.75 15.35 -15.36
CA LEU A 79 -4.68 14.33 -15.34
C LEU A 79 -5.02 13.16 -14.41
N SER A 80 -5.78 13.40 -13.36
CA SER A 80 -6.17 12.39 -12.38
C SER A 80 -7.51 12.72 -11.75
N LYS A 81 -8.42 11.73 -11.69
CA LYS A 81 -9.69 11.82 -10.98
C LYS A 81 -9.75 10.71 -9.93
N ILE A 82 -10.01 11.08 -8.67
CA ILE A 82 -10.27 10.12 -7.60
C ILE A 82 -11.75 9.77 -7.68
N TYR A 83 -12.06 8.54 -8.10
CA TYR A 83 -13.45 8.08 -8.17
C TYR A 83 -13.95 7.66 -6.79
N GLU A 84 -13.08 7.02 -6.01
CA GLU A 84 -13.42 6.52 -4.69
C GLU A 84 -12.25 6.63 -3.72
N LEU A 85 -12.61 6.72 -2.45
CA LEU A 85 -11.68 6.67 -1.33
C LEU A 85 -12.39 5.92 -0.20
N VAL A 86 -11.88 4.75 0.14
CA VAL A 86 -12.47 3.86 1.16
C VAL A 86 -11.49 3.66 2.31
N ILE A 87 -12.01 3.73 3.54
CA ILE A 87 -11.27 3.52 4.77
C ILE A 87 -11.67 2.18 5.36
N ASN A 88 -10.67 1.34 5.62
CA ASN A 88 -10.85 0.13 6.41
C ASN A 88 -11.07 0.49 7.90
N ASN A 89 -12.33 0.62 8.29
CA ASN A 89 -12.76 0.93 9.64
C ASN A 89 -14.07 0.17 9.94
N ASP A 90 -14.49 0.08 11.20
CA ASP A 90 -15.82 -0.38 11.59
C ASP A 90 -16.59 0.78 12.25
N PRO A 91 -17.54 1.43 11.55
CA PRO A 91 -18.01 1.13 10.19
C PRO A 91 -17.01 1.51 9.09
N VAL A 92 -17.14 0.92 7.90
CA VAL A 92 -16.34 1.25 6.71
C VAL A 92 -16.84 2.57 6.17
N VAL A 93 -15.94 3.54 6.02
CA VAL A 93 -16.27 4.88 5.51
C VAL A 93 -15.78 5.02 4.08
N ALA A 94 -16.64 5.48 3.19
CA ALA A 94 -16.31 5.74 1.79
C ALA A 94 -16.79 7.12 1.35
N TYR A 95 -15.98 7.80 0.53
CA TYR A 95 -16.29 9.14 0.04
C TYR A 95 -16.71 9.10 -1.42
N LEU A 96 -17.85 9.74 -1.72
CA LEU A 96 -18.41 9.92 -3.04
C LEU A 96 -18.19 11.36 -3.51
N VAL A 97 -17.88 11.55 -4.78
CA VAL A 97 -17.70 12.88 -5.36
C VAL A 97 -19.03 13.40 -5.92
N LYS A 98 -19.48 14.59 -5.51
CA LYS A 98 -20.75 15.20 -5.95
C LYS A 98 -20.89 15.38 -7.45
N SER A 99 -19.79 15.63 -8.15
CA SER A 99 -19.77 15.86 -9.60
C SER A 99 -19.90 14.59 -10.43
N ASN A 100 -19.91 13.41 -9.81
CA ASN A 100 -20.09 12.14 -10.51
C ASN A 100 -21.55 11.97 -10.97
N SER A 101 -21.71 11.44 -12.17
CA SER A 101 -22.99 10.98 -12.71
C SER A 101 -23.59 9.86 -11.86
N LEU A 102 -24.89 9.63 -11.96
CA LEU A 102 -25.56 8.57 -11.19
C LEU A 102 -24.94 7.19 -11.44
N LEU A 103 -24.54 6.91 -12.68
CA LEU A 103 -23.85 5.68 -13.04
C LEU A 103 -22.50 5.55 -12.34
N GLU A 104 -21.67 6.61 -12.36
CA GLU A 104 -20.39 6.62 -11.64
C GLU A 104 -20.60 6.43 -10.13
N GLN A 105 -21.66 7.01 -9.54
CA GLN A 105 -22.01 6.78 -8.14
C GLN A 105 -22.36 5.31 -7.88
N LYS A 106 -23.21 4.70 -8.71
CA LYS A 106 -23.54 3.27 -8.62
C LYS A 106 -22.29 2.40 -8.72
N LEU A 107 -21.38 2.74 -9.64
CA LEU A 107 -20.12 2.02 -9.85
C LEU A 107 -19.24 2.07 -8.61
N VAL A 108 -19.02 3.26 -8.05
CA VAL A 108 -18.21 3.44 -6.83
C VAL A 108 -18.85 2.72 -5.65
N MET A 109 -20.16 2.85 -5.44
CA MET A 109 -20.85 2.14 -4.35
C MET A 109 -20.68 0.62 -4.46
N ALA A 110 -20.80 0.05 -5.67
CA ALA A 110 -20.61 -1.37 -5.91
C ALA A 110 -19.14 -1.81 -5.74
N HIS A 111 -18.19 -0.95 -6.12
CA HIS A 111 -16.76 -1.21 -5.96
C HIS A 111 -16.35 -1.20 -4.47
N VAL A 112 -16.83 -0.21 -3.70
CA VAL A 112 -16.64 -0.13 -2.24
C VAL A 112 -17.17 -1.39 -1.53
N CYS A 113 -18.28 -1.99 -1.98
CA CYS A 113 -18.75 -3.26 -1.40
C CYS A 113 -17.70 -4.37 -1.53
N GLY A 114 -17.02 -4.45 -2.68
CA GLY A 114 -15.94 -5.40 -2.91
C GLY A 114 -14.73 -5.12 -2.01
N HIS A 115 -14.30 -3.87 -1.90
CA HIS A 115 -13.21 -3.49 -0.97
C HIS A 115 -13.55 -3.82 0.48
N ALA A 116 -14.77 -3.48 0.93
CA ALA A 116 -15.20 -3.72 2.29
C ALA A 116 -15.20 -5.21 2.63
N ASP A 117 -15.68 -6.04 1.71
CA ASP A 117 -15.62 -7.50 1.82
C ASP A 117 -14.17 -8.00 1.87
N PHE A 118 -13.29 -7.46 1.03
CA PHE A 118 -11.86 -7.78 1.01
C PHE A 118 -11.19 -7.48 2.35
N PHE A 119 -11.37 -6.26 2.86
CA PHE A 119 -10.81 -5.81 4.13
C PHE A 119 -11.28 -6.66 5.32
N ALA A 120 -12.53 -7.12 5.30
CA ALA A 120 -13.09 -7.91 6.39
C ALA A 120 -12.50 -9.33 6.47
N HIS A 121 -11.96 -9.86 5.38
CA HIS A 121 -11.68 -11.30 5.28
C HIS A 121 -10.28 -11.69 4.81
N ASN A 122 -9.53 -10.80 4.18
CA ASN A 122 -8.17 -11.08 3.78
C ASN A 122 -7.24 -11.13 5.01
N CYS A 123 -6.34 -12.12 5.07
CA CYS A 123 -5.45 -12.35 6.20
C CYS A 123 -4.54 -11.15 6.53
N TRP A 124 -4.15 -10.36 5.54
CA TRP A 124 -3.29 -9.18 5.71
C TRP A 124 -3.97 -8.05 6.49
N PHE A 125 -5.30 -7.97 6.43
CA PHE A 125 -6.07 -6.96 7.13
C PHE A 125 -6.45 -7.38 8.55
N GLN A 126 -6.22 -8.64 8.96
CA GLN A 126 -6.62 -9.12 10.30
C GLN A 126 -5.94 -8.38 11.45
N ALA A 127 -4.69 -7.96 11.26
CA ALA A 127 -3.92 -7.23 12.27
C ALA A 127 -4.13 -5.70 12.22
N THR A 128 -4.93 -5.18 11.29
CA THR A 128 -5.16 -3.74 11.14
C THR A 128 -6.13 -3.21 12.19
N ASP A 129 -5.88 -1.97 12.65
CA ASP A 129 -6.80 -1.26 13.54
C ASP A 129 -8.10 -0.91 12.80
N ARG A 130 -9.23 -1.37 13.34
CA ARG A 130 -10.58 -1.12 12.80
C ARG A 130 -11.23 0.15 13.34
N HIS A 131 -10.55 0.86 14.24
CA HIS A 131 -10.97 2.16 14.75
C HIS A 131 -9.96 3.26 14.36
N MET A 132 -9.33 3.10 13.18
CA MET A 132 -8.25 3.98 12.76
C MET A 132 -8.70 5.45 12.60
N LEU A 133 -9.98 5.72 12.35
CA LEU A 133 -10.52 7.09 12.38
C LEU A 133 -10.29 7.77 13.75
N ASP A 134 -10.60 7.07 14.83
CA ASP A 134 -10.41 7.56 16.20
C ASP A 134 -8.92 7.63 16.55
N THR A 135 -8.16 6.60 16.17
CA THR A 135 -6.71 6.53 16.41
C THR A 135 -5.97 7.69 15.73
N MET A 136 -6.30 8.01 14.47
CA MET A 136 -5.73 9.17 13.75
C MET A 136 -6.10 10.50 14.42
N GLY A 137 -7.33 10.63 14.93
CA GLY A 137 -7.75 11.78 15.72
C GLY A 137 -6.96 11.93 17.03
N GLN A 138 -6.71 10.81 17.71
CA GLN A 138 -5.87 10.77 18.92
C GLN A 138 -4.42 11.11 18.61
N HIS A 139 -3.85 10.58 17.53
CA HIS A 139 -2.51 10.92 17.06
C HIS A 139 -2.38 12.42 16.77
N SER A 140 -3.34 13.01 16.04
CA SER A 140 -3.38 14.45 15.77
C SER A 140 -3.40 15.27 17.06
N THR A 141 -4.24 14.90 18.03
CA THR A 141 -4.32 15.55 19.34
C THR A 141 -3.00 15.43 20.12
N THR A 142 -2.37 14.26 20.08
CA THR A 142 -1.07 14.03 20.72
C THR A 142 0.02 14.89 20.08
N VAL A 143 0.15 14.90 18.76
CA VAL A 143 1.14 15.73 18.07
C VAL A 143 0.93 17.22 18.35
N ARG A 144 -0.32 17.71 18.34
CA ARG A 144 -0.62 19.12 18.71
C ARG A 144 -0.16 19.45 20.13
N ARG A 145 -0.42 18.55 21.11
CA ARG A 145 0.09 18.73 22.48
C ARG A 145 1.63 18.73 22.55
N LEU A 146 2.30 17.95 21.71
CA LEU A 146 3.76 17.97 21.62
C LEU A 146 4.26 19.30 21.02
N VAL A 147 3.59 19.81 19.98
CA VAL A 147 3.87 21.13 19.39
C VAL A 147 3.75 22.23 20.44
N ASP A 148 2.66 22.24 21.23
CA ASP A 148 2.44 23.24 22.28
C ASP A 148 3.54 23.23 23.36
N ARG A 149 4.13 22.05 23.64
CA ARG A 149 5.15 21.88 24.70
C ARG A 149 6.58 22.08 24.21
N HIS A 150 6.90 21.63 23.01
CA HIS A 150 8.26 21.52 22.50
C HIS A 150 8.57 22.49 21.36
N GLY A 151 7.57 23.21 20.85
CA GLY A 151 7.67 24.14 19.73
C GLY A 151 7.44 23.45 18.38
N LEU A 152 6.83 24.19 17.44
CA LEU A 152 6.46 23.68 16.12
C LEU A 152 7.67 23.18 15.32
N GLU A 153 8.69 24.02 15.13
CA GLU A 153 9.85 23.71 14.29
C GLU A 153 10.56 22.42 14.72
N ARG A 154 10.71 22.22 16.04
CA ARG A 154 11.40 21.05 16.60
C ARG A 154 10.61 19.77 16.37
N VAL A 155 9.28 19.83 16.57
CA VAL A 155 8.39 18.68 16.36
C VAL A 155 8.28 18.35 14.88
N GLU A 156 8.09 19.36 14.03
CA GLU A 156 7.98 19.18 12.57
C GLU A 156 9.27 18.61 11.97
N THR A 157 10.44 19.14 12.33
CA THR A 157 11.74 18.61 11.88
C THR A 157 11.91 17.14 12.22
N PHE A 158 11.50 16.73 13.43
CA PHE A 158 11.60 15.34 13.84
C PHE A 158 10.51 14.46 13.19
N MET A 159 9.29 14.97 13.02
CA MET A 159 8.20 14.30 12.32
C MET A 159 8.59 13.99 10.87
N ASP A 160 9.22 14.94 10.17
CA ASP A 160 9.71 14.75 8.81
C ASP A 160 10.77 13.65 8.72
N ALA A 161 11.71 13.64 9.68
CA ALA A 161 12.68 12.56 9.79
C ALA A 161 12.00 11.22 10.03
N ALA A 162 11.02 11.14 10.94
CA ALA A 162 10.28 9.91 11.21
C ALA A 162 9.49 9.42 9.98
N LEU A 163 8.79 10.31 9.27
CA LEU A 163 8.01 9.98 8.08
C LEU A 163 8.88 9.50 6.91
N SER A 164 10.11 9.99 6.79
CA SER A 164 11.04 9.47 5.78
C SER A 164 11.45 8.01 6.01
N LEU A 165 11.25 7.49 7.23
CA LEU A 165 11.59 6.13 7.63
C LEU A 165 10.36 5.20 7.67
N GLU A 166 9.18 5.69 7.28
CA GLU A 166 7.89 4.96 7.38
C GLU A 166 7.86 3.62 6.61
N ASN A 167 8.73 3.48 5.60
CA ASN A 167 8.82 2.26 4.77
C ASN A 167 9.89 1.26 5.26
N LEU A 168 10.66 1.58 6.31
CA LEU A 168 11.66 0.68 6.88
C LEU A 168 11.02 -0.25 7.94
N LEU A 169 10.07 -1.05 7.47
CA LEU A 169 9.25 -1.96 8.27
C LEU A 169 9.35 -3.39 7.75
N ASP A 170 9.14 -4.36 8.63
CA ASP A 170 8.85 -5.73 8.23
C ASP A 170 7.34 -5.86 7.91
N PRO A 171 6.94 -6.00 6.62
CA PRO A 171 5.57 -6.17 6.18
C PRO A 171 4.92 -7.46 6.70
N TYR A 172 5.70 -8.49 7.02
CA TYR A 172 5.21 -9.78 7.49
C TYR A 172 5.07 -9.86 9.02
N LEU A 173 5.65 -8.90 9.75
CA LEU A 173 5.67 -8.93 11.21
C LEU A 173 4.26 -8.93 11.85
N PRO A 174 3.29 -8.09 11.42
CA PRO A 174 1.93 -8.13 11.97
C PRO A 174 1.24 -9.48 11.75
N LEU A 175 1.45 -10.08 10.58
CA LEU A 175 0.92 -11.41 10.25
C LEU A 175 1.51 -12.49 11.16
N ARG A 176 2.84 -12.51 11.32
CA ARG A 176 3.52 -13.45 12.21
C ARG A 176 3.06 -13.28 13.66
N GLY A 177 2.95 -12.05 14.14
CA GLY A 177 2.49 -11.75 15.50
C GLY A 177 1.05 -12.23 15.75
N HIS A 178 0.15 -12.01 14.79
CA HIS A 178 -1.23 -12.48 14.86
C HIS A 178 -1.33 -14.01 14.86
N LEU A 179 -0.53 -14.68 14.02
CA LEU A 179 -0.51 -16.14 13.90
C LEU A 179 0.20 -16.84 15.08
N ALA A 180 1.27 -16.24 15.62
CA ALA A 180 2.15 -16.90 16.58
C ALA A 180 1.78 -16.70 18.06
N LYS A 181 0.91 -15.73 18.42
CA LYS A 181 0.60 -15.37 19.84
C LYS A 181 1.85 -15.21 20.73
N THR A 182 3.00 -14.87 20.15
CA THR A 182 4.27 -14.78 20.86
C THR A 182 4.42 -13.42 21.54
N LYS A 183 4.99 -13.40 22.75
CA LYS A 183 5.35 -12.15 23.43
C LYS A 183 6.45 -11.44 22.62
N PRO A 184 6.36 -10.12 22.39
CA PRO A 184 7.30 -9.35 21.58
C PRO A 184 8.62 -9.06 22.35
N SER A 185 9.32 -10.09 22.82
CA SER A 185 10.59 -9.92 23.55
C SER A 185 11.83 -10.00 22.65
N ALA A 186 11.65 -10.21 21.33
CA ALA A 186 12.74 -10.33 20.36
C ALA A 186 12.63 -9.32 19.19
N LEU A 187 11.71 -8.35 19.26
CA LEU A 187 11.40 -7.44 18.13
C LEU A 187 12.47 -6.37 17.85
N GLY A 188 13.40 -6.12 18.78
CA GLY A 188 14.35 -5.00 18.72
C GLY A 188 15.82 -5.40 18.80
N ALA A 189 16.18 -6.57 18.30
CA ALA A 189 17.59 -6.98 18.14
C ALA A 189 17.88 -7.27 16.66
N PRO A 190 19.03 -6.83 16.13
CA PRO A 190 19.51 -7.28 14.83
C PRO A 190 19.80 -8.79 14.84
N PRO A 191 19.61 -9.51 13.71
CA PRO A 191 19.09 -9.00 12.45
C PRO A 191 17.57 -8.72 12.47
N THR A 192 17.13 -7.63 11.84
CA THR A 192 15.69 -7.30 11.72
C THR A 192 15.37 -6.46 10.49
N TYR A 193 14.18 -6.66 9.91
CA TYR A 193 13.62 -5.80 8.85
C TYR A 193 12.75 -4.66 9.41
N ASP A 194 12.33 -4.72 10.67
CA ASP A 194 11.53 -3.67 11.32
C ASP A 194 12.44 -2.63 11.98
N ILE A 195 13.13 -1.86 11.13
CA ILE A 195 14.10 -0.84 11.56
C ILE A 195 13.39 0.26 12.34
N LEU A 196 12.21 0.70 11.90
CA LEU A 196 11.45 1.72 12.64
C LEU A 196 11.03 1.22 14.03
N GLY A 197 10.66 -0.06 14.16
CA GLY A 197 10.45 -0.70 15.46
C GLY A 197 11.70 -0.74 16.33
N PHE A 198 12.84 -1.11 15.75
CA PHE A 198 14.14 -1.05 16.43
C PHE A 198 14.44 0.36 16.96
N LEU A 199 14.22 1.41 16.15
CA LEU A 199 14.43 2.80 16.57
C LEU A 199 13.50 3.20 17.72
N CYS A 200 12.23 2.77 17.69
CA CYS A 200 11.28 3.03 18.79
C CYS A 200 11.78 2.47 20.14
N GLU A 201 12.51 1.36 20.12
CA GLU A 201 13.00 0.69 21.32
C GLU A 201 14.40 1.17 21.74
N ARG A 202 15.31 1.33 20.78
CA ARG A 202 16.74 1.46 21.03
C ARG A 202 17.32 2.85 20.74
N ALA A 203 16.66 3.68 19.92
CA ALA A 203 17.23 4.97 19.54
C ALA A 203 17.38 5.90 20.78
N PRO A 204 18.49 6.66 20.89
CA PRO A 204 18.73 7.60 21.97
C PRO A 204 17.96 8.92 21.78
N VAL A 205 16.64 8.81 21.59
CA VAL A 205 15.70 9.91 21.38
C VAL A 205 14.95 10.25 22.66
N GLU A 206 14.44 11.49 22.74
CA GLU A 206 13.59 11.94 23.84
C GLU A 206 12.23 11.22 23.84
N ASP A 207 11.53 11.21 24.97
CA ASP A 207 10.26 10.48 25.10
C ASP A 207 9.20 10.95 24.09
N TRP A 208 9.14 12.27 23.83
CA TRP A 208 8.20 12.82 22.85
C TRP A 208 8.56 12.46 21.40
N GLN A 209 9.86 12.34 21.10
CA GLN A 209 10.35 11.88 19.79
C GLN A 209 10.02 10.40 19.59
N ARG A 210 10.20 9.58 20.64
CA ARG A 210 9.83 8.18 20.64
C ARG A 210 8.33 7.99 20.40
N GLU A 211 7.50 8.86 20.97
CA GLU A 211 6.06 8.83 20.74
C GLU A 211 5.70 9.12 19.27
N ILE A 212 6.38 10.07 18.62
CA ILE A 212 6.22 10.33 17.19
C ILE A 212 6.61 9.10 16.35
N LEU A 213 7.73 8.45 16.66
CA LEU A 213 8.13 7.22 15.95
C LEU A 213 7.07 6.12 16.07
N ARG A 214 6.45 5.96 17.25
CA ARG A 214 5.37 5.00 17.47
C ARG A 214 4.12 5.33 16.67
N ILE A 215 3.73 6.61 16.63
CA ILE A 215 2.61 7.09 15.81
C ILE A 215 2.87 6.76 14.34
N VAL A 216 4.03 7.15 13.80
CA VAL A 216 4.38 6.87 12.39
C VAL A 216 4.40 5.37 12.11
N ARG A 217 4.98 4.54 12.98
CA ARG A 217 5.00 3.09 12.84
C ARG A 217 3.59 2.47 12.84
N ALA A 218 2.72 2.92 13.74
CA ALA A 218 1.34 2.45 13.82
C ALA A 218 0.54 2.79 12.55
N GLU A 219 0.66 4.03 12.07
CA GLU A 219 0.00 4.46 10.83
C GLU A 219 0.55 3.73 9.60
N ALA A 220 1.87 3.56 9.50
CA ALA A 220 2.50 2.86 8.40
C ALA A 220 2.06 1.38 8.33
N TYR A 221 1.93 0.69 9.47
CA TYR A 221 1.40 -0.67 9.51
C TYR A 221 -0.06 -0.78 9.10
N TYR A 222 -0.86 0.26 9.28
CA TYR A 222 -2.25 0.27 8.80
C TYR A 222 -2.37 0.36 7.29
N PHE A 223 -1.46 1.08 6.62
CA PHE A 223 -1.45 1.23 5.15
C PHE A 223 -0.68 0.11 4.42
N GLN A 224 0.09 -0.68 5.16
CA GLN A 224 0.94 -1.70 4.59
C GLN A 224 0.15 -2.80 3.86
N PRO A 225 -0.98 -3.33 4.38
CA PRO A 225 -1.74 -4.38 3.69
C PRO A 225 -2.23 -3.95 2.32
N GLN A 226 -2.74 -2.72 2.19
CA GLN A 226 -3.21 -2.14 0.93
C GLN A 226 -2.10 -2.09 -0.12
N ARG A 227 -0.84 -1.96 0.29
CA ARG A 227 0.32 -2.03 -0.60
C ARG A 227 0.64 -3.45 -1.05
N MET A 228 0.55 -4.42 -0.14
CA MET A 228 0.84 -5.83 -0.43
C MET A 228 -0.25 -6.52 -1.26
N THR A 229 -1.47 -6.02 -1.20
CA THR A 229 -2.64 -6.62 -1.84
C THR A 229 -3.28 -5.67 -2.85
N LYS A 230 -2.52 -4.76 -3.46
CA LYS A 230 -3.07 -3.72 -4.32
C LYS A 230 -3.77 -4.33 -5.54
N ILE A 231 -3.09 -5.18 -6.30
CA ILE A 231 -3.64 -5.84 -7.50
C ILE A 231 -4.87 -6.67 -7.12
N MET A 232 -4.76 -7.41 -6.03
CA MET A 232 -5.79 -8.33 -5.57
C MET A 232 -7.01 -7.60 -5.01
N ASN A 233 -6.83 -6.53 -4.24
CA ASN A 233 -7.93 -5.73 -3.69
C ASN A 233 -8.69 -4.99 -4.80
N GLU A 234 -7.98 -4.28 -5.69
CA GLU A 234 -8.58 -3.60 -6.86
C GLU A 234 -9.25 -4.60 -7.81
N GLY A 235 -8.60 -5.76 -8.00
CA GLY A 235 -9.12 -6.85 -8.81
C GLY A 235 -10.40 -7.45 -8.25
N TRP A 236 -10.45 -7.69 -6.93
CA TRP A 236 -11.62 -8.22 -6.24
C TRP A 236 -12.80 -7.26 -6.30
N ALA A 237 -12.55 -5.99 -6.02
CA ALA A 237 -13.58 -4.97 -6.12
C ALA A 237 -14.08 -4.78 -7.57
N SER A 238 -13.17 -4.84 -8.56
CA SER A 238 -13.53 -4.83 -9.98
C SER A 238 -14.25 -6.10 -10.44
N PHE A 239 -13.94 -7.25 -9.86
CA PHE A 239 -14.61 -8.51 -10.15
C PHE A 239 -16.07 -8.50 -9.68
N TRP A 240 -16.31 -7.93 -8.50
CA TRP A 240 -17.66 -7.87 -7.92
C TRP A 240 -18.48 -6.70 -8.41
N HIS A 241 -17.90 -5.50 -8.59
CA HIS A 241 -18.70 -4.36 -9.08
C HIS A 241 -19.33 -4.66 -10.44
N SER A 242 -18.66 -5.44 -11.27
CA SER A 242 -19.09 -5.78 -12.62
C SER A 242 -20.30 -6.71 -12.54
N ARG A 243 -20.25 -7.71 -11.65
CA ARG A 243 -21.37 -8.63 -11.39
C ARG A 243 -22.54 -7.95 -10.69
N ILE A 244 -22.28 -7.11 -9.69
CA ILE A 244 -23.34 -6.39 -8.96
C ILE A 244 -24.09 -5.46 -9.91
N LEU A 245 -23.35 -4.70 -10.73
CA LEU A 245 -23.93 -3.76 -11.69
C LEU A 245 -24.74 -4.48 -12.77
N THR A 246 -24.13 -5.48 -13.43
CA THR A 246 -24.79 -6.25 -14.50
C THR A 246 -25.85 -7.23 -13.99
N GLY A 247 -25.81 -7.59 -12.71
CA GLY A 247 -26.74 -8.49 -12.02
C GLY A 247 -28.09 -7.86 -11.64
N GLY A 248 -28.42 -6.70 -12.21
CA GLY A 248 -29.72 -6.05 -12.05
C GLY A 248 -29.71 -4.74 -11.25
N VAL A 249 -28.55 -4.10 -11.07
CA VAL A 249 -28.48 -2.71 -10.59
C VAL A 249 -28.53 -1.72 -11.76
N LEU A 250 -27.93 -2.05 -12.90
CA LEU A 250 -27.99 -1.25 -14.12
C LEU A 250 -29.28 -1.45 -14.88
N ASP A 251 -29.78 -0.36 -15.46
CA ASP A 251 -30.79 -0.41 -16.52
C ASP A 251 -30.12 -0.69 -17.88
N ALA A 252 -30.87 -1.24 -18.83
CA ALA A 252 -30.34 -1.58 -20.15
C ALA A 252 -29.73 -0.38 -20.90
N SER A 253 -30.23 0.83 -20.64
CA SER A 253 -29.70 2.08 -21.20
C SER A 253 -28.33 2.48 -20.65
N GLU A 254 -27.94 1.97 -19.47
CA GLU A 254 -26.71 2.35 -18.78
C GLU A 254 -25.52 1.43 -19.15
N ILE A 255 -25.75 0.35 -19.92
CA ILE A 255 -24.73 -0.67 -20.19
C ILE A 255 -23.55 -0.12 -21.00
N VAL A 256 -23.82 0.72 -22.01
CA VAL A 256 -22.77 1.30 -22.86
C VAL A 256 -21.92 2.28 -22.05
N ASP A 257 -22.58 3.18 -21.33
CA ASP A 257 -21.90 4.14 -20.45
C ASP A 257 -21.07 3.42 -19.37
N PHE A 258 -21.57 2.29 -18.84
CA PHE A 258 -20.83 1.45 -17.90
C PHE A 258 -19.58 0.85 -18.54
N ALA A 259 -19.69 0.32 -19.76
CA ALA A 259 -18.56 -0.26 -20.47
C ALA A 259 -17.47 0.81 -20.75
N ASP A 260 -17.86 2.03 -21.09
CA ASP A 260 -16.94 3.15 -21.29
C ASP A 260 -16.22 3.53 -19.97
N CYS A 261 -16.97 3.72 -18.88
CA CYS A 261 -16.37 4.00 -17.57
C CYS A 261 -15.43 2.87 -17.08
N HIS A 262 -15.88 1.62 -17.17
CA HIS A 262 -15.11 0.45 -16.71
C HIS A 262 -13.86 0.23 -17.57
N SER A 263 -13.94 0.39 -18.88
CA SER A 263 -12.79 0.27 -19.78
C SER A 263 -11.77 1.38 -19.57
N GLY A 264 -12.19 2.60 -19.23
CA GLY A 264 -11.29 3.69 -18.85
C GLY A 264 -10.44 3.36 -17.62
N ALA A 265 -11.03 2.77 -16.58
CA ALA A 265 -10.31 2.35 -15.38
C ALA A 265 -9.38 1.14 -15.60
N THR A 266 -9.75 0.23 -16.50
CA THR A 266 -9.00 -1.00 -16.81
C THR A 266 -8.09 -0.89 -18.04
N ALA A 267 -7.98 0.30 -18.65
CA ALA A 267 -7.15 0.54 -19.83
C ALA A 267 -5.67 0.28 -19.56
N ARG A 268 -4.97 -0.32 -20.53
CA ARG A 268 -3.52 -0.61 -20.44
C ARG A 268 -2.72 0.37 -21.29
N ALA A 269 -1.71 1.00 -20.68
CA ALA A 269 -0.66 1.66 -21.44
C ALA A 269 0.39 0.63 -21.89
N PRO A 270 0.93 0.70 -23.12
CA PRO A 270 1.97 -0.23 -23.58
C PRO A 270 3.16 -0.28 -22.62
N GLY A 271 3.55 -1.48 -22.19
CA GLY A 271 4.69 -1.70 -21.30
C GLY A 271 4.44 -1.43 -19.81
N ARG A 272 3.20 -1.10 -19.38
CA ARG A 272 2.84 -0.98 -17.96
C ARG A 272 1.71 -1.95 -17.62
N VAL A 273 1.84 -2.59 -16.46
CA VAL A 273 0.77 -3.40 -15.87
C VAL A 273 -0.24 -2.48 -15.21
N ASN A 274 -1.52 -2.60 -15.55
CA ASN A 274 -2.61 -1.95 -14.82
C ASN A 274 -3.11 -2.93 -13.74
N PRO A 275 -2.99 -2.59 -12.44
CA PRO A 275 -3.43 -3.44 -11.33
C PRO A 275 -4.90 -3.86 -11.42
N TYR A 276 -5.80 -2.95 -11.82
CA TYR A 276 -7.24 -3.22 -11.95
C TYR A 276 -7.49 -4.29 -13.00
N LYS A 277 -6.86 -4.15 -14.17
CA LYS A 277 -6.98 -5.11 -15.27
C LYS A 277 -6.33 -6.46 -14.92
N LEU A 278 -5.15 -6.46 -14.34
CA LEU A 278 -4.49 -7.72 -13.97
C LEU A 278 -5.31 -8.46 -12.90
N GLY A 279 -5.74 -7.75 -11.86
CA GLY A 279 -6.49 -8.33 -10.74
C GLY A 279 -7.84 -8.92 -11.16
N ILE A 280 -8.65 -8.21 -11.95
CA ILE A 280 -9.95 -8.73 -12.39
C ILE A 280 -9.79 -9.98 -13.26
N GLU A 281 -8.78 -10.01 -14.14
CA GLU A 281 -8.54 -11.16 -15.03
C GLU A 281 -7.98 -12.36 -14.28
N LEU A 282 -7.19 -12.14 -13.22
CA LEU A 282 -6.75 -13.22 -12.32
C LEU A 282 -7.95 -13.89 -11.64
N PHE A 283 -8.91 -13.13 -11.09
CA PHE A 283 -10.09 -13.73 -10.47
C PHE A 283 -11.03 -14.39 -11.48
N ARG A 284 -11.19 -13.83 -12.69
CA ARG A 284 -11.93 -14.48 -13.78
C ARG A 284 -11.28 -15.80 -14.19
N TYR A 285 -9.95 -15.81 -14.35
CA TYR A 285 -9.21 -17.02 -14.68
C TYR A 285 -9.31 -18.08 -13.57
N ALA A 286 -9.19 -17.67 -12.31
CA ALA A 286 -9.37 -18.56 -11.18
C ALA A 286 -10.76 -19.22 -11.17
N GLU A 287 -11.82 -18.45 -11.45
CA GLU A 287 -13.19 -18.96 -11.55
C GLU A 287 -13.33 -19.96 -12.72
N GLU A 288 -12.75 -19.67 -13.88
CA GLU A 288 -12.75 -20.56 -15.06
C GLU A 288 -12.03 -21.89 -14.79
N LEU A 289 -10.95 -21.86 -14.02
CA LEU A 289 -10.20 -23.04 -13.58
C LEU A 289 -10.92 -23.80 -12.44
N GLY A 290 -12.00 -23.26 -11.88
CA GLY A 290 -12.78 -23.88 -10.80
C GLY A 290 -12.21 -23.67 -9.41
N HIS A 291 -11.32 -22.68 -9.20
CA HIS A 291 -10.85 -22.33 -7.86
C HIS A 291 -11.97 -21.66 -7.04
N ASP A 292 -11.92 -21.85 -5.72
CA ASP A 292 -12.70 -21.06 -4.78
C ASP A 292 -12.09 -19.65 -4.64
N VAL A 293 -12.67 -18.69 -5.37
CA VAL A 293 -12.21 -17.30 -5.37
C VAL A 293 -12.30 -16.63 -3.99
N PHE A 294 -13.21 -17.07 -3.11
CA PHE A 294 -13.29 -16.57 -1.73
C PHE A 294 -12.17 -17.12 -0.84
N ALA A 295 -11.73 -18.35 -1.09
CA ALA A 295 -10.56 -18.93 -0.43
C ALA A 295 -9.27 -18.23 -0.87
N LEU A 296 -9.13 -17.95 -2.17
CA LEU A 296 -8.02 -17.16 -2.71
C LEU A 296 -7.98 -15.77 -2.07
N ARG A 297 -9.11 -15.05 -2.08
CA ARG A 297 -9.29 -13.76 -1.41
C ARG A 297 -8.81 -13.78 0.04
N ARG A 298 -9.10 -14.86 0.78
CA ARG A 298 -8.79 -14.96 2.21
C ARG A 298 -7.29 -15.11 2.50
N ARG A 299 -6.54 -15.82 1.65
CA ARG A 299 -5.19 -16.32 1.98
C ARG A 299 -4.04 -15.59 1.28
N HIS A 300 -4.28 -15.01 0.11
CA HIS A 300 -3.22 -14.50 -0.74
C HIS A 300 -2.97 -13.00 -0.55
N ASN A 301 -1.77 -12.59 -0.97
CA ASN A 301 -1.42 -11.22 -1.37
C ASN A 301 -1.14 -11.20 -2.89
N ASP A 302 -0.73 -10.05 -3.41
CA ASP A 302 -0.45 -9.90 -4.85
C ASP A 302 0.57 -10.92 -5.36
N ALA A 303 1.71 -11.06 -4.67
CA ALA A 303 2.78 -11.95 -5.08
C ALA A 303 2.35 -13.42 -5.06
N SER A 304 1.75 -13.89 -3.96
CA SER A 304 1.31 -15.29 -3.83
C SER A 304 0.12 -15.64 -4.73
N LEU A 305 -0.77 -14.69 -5.05
CA LEU A 305 -1.86 -14.91 -6.00
C LEU A 305 -1.32 -15.06 -7.42
N ILE A 306 -0.37 -14.19 -7.81
CA ILE A 306 0.32 -14.28 -9.11
C ILE A 306 1.12 -15.58 -9.18
N ASP A 307 1.76 -15.97 -8.09
CA ASP A 307 2.50 -17.22 -8.05
C ASP A 307 1.59 -18.45 -8.29
N GLU A 308 0.40 -18.46 -7.68
CA GLU A 308 -0.55 -19.56 -7.85
C GLU A 308 -1.19 -19.59 -9.25
N LEU A 309 -1.61 -18.44 -9.79
CA LEU A 309 -2.51 -18.40 -10.96
C LEU A 309 -1.82 -18.08 -12.29
N VAL A 310 -0.66 -17.40 -12.29
CA VAL A 310 -0.02 -17.01 -13.55
C VAL A 310 0.72 -18.21 -14.14
N ASP A 311 0.15 -18.75 -15.21
CA ASP A 311 0.71 -19.82 -16.02
C ASP A 311 0.85 -19.40 -17.50
N GLN A 312 1.22 -20.35 -18.35
CA GLN A 312 1.36 -20.10 -19.78
C GLN A 312 0.05 -19.64 -20.43
N ALA A 313 -1.07 -20.28 -20.11
CA ALA A 313 -2.35 -20.00 -20.73
C ALA A 313 -2.84 -18.60 -20.36
N PHE A 314 -2.65 -18.18 -19.11
CA PHE A 314 -2.94 -16.83 -18.65
C PHE A 314 -2.11 -15.79 -19.39
N VAL A 315 -0.80 -15.99 -19.48
CA VAL A 315 0.13 -15.05 -20.16
C VAL A 315 -0.22 -14.89 -21.63
N GLU A 316 -0.54 -15.98 -22.32
CA GLU A 316 -0.94 -15.96 -23.73
C GLU A 316 -2.30 -15.25 -23.92
N ARG A 317 -3.29 -15.56 -23.08
CA ARG A 317 -4.63 -14.95 -23.13
C ARG A 317 -4.59 -13.45 -22.91
N GLU A 318 -3.87 -13.01 -21.89
CA GLU A 318 -3.77 -11.60 -21.54
C GLU A 318 -2.74 -10.84 -22.37
N MET A 319 -2.02 -11.53 -23.26
CA MET A 319 -0.97 -10.96 -24.12
C MET A 319 0.10 -10.24 -23.28
N LEU A 320 0.52 -10.86 -22.18
CA LEU A 320 1.57 -10.34 -21.31
C LEU A 320 2.93 -10.68 -21.92
N PHE A 321 3.69 -9.66 -22.30
CA PHE A 321 5.01 -9.82 -22.89
C PHE A 321 6.04 -8.97 -22.15
N LEU A 322 7.30 -9.41 -22.18
CA LEU A 322 8.39 -8.57 -21.72
C LEU A 322 8.70 -7.55 -22.81
N TYR A 323 8.76 -6.28 -22.40
CA TYR A 323 9.12 -5.17 -23.28
C TYR A 323 10.52 -4.65 -22.92
N GLY A 324 11.32 -4.37 -23.93
CA GLY A 324 12.62 -3.73 -23.81
C GLY A 324 12.76 -2.60 -24.83
N LYS A 325 13.62 -1.62 -24.52
CA LYS A 325 13.99 -0.60 -25.51
C LYS A 325 15.05 -1.19 -26.43
N ASN A 326 14.79 -1.19 -27.73
CA ASN A 326 15.79 -1.56 -28.73
C ASN A 326 16.88 -0.48 -28.76
N SER A 327 18.13 -0.89 -28.52
CA SER A 327 19.30 -0.01 -28.42
C SER A 327 19.63 0.75 -29.72
N ARG A 328 19.11 0.30 -30.87
CA ARG A 328 19.34 0.95 -32.18
C ARG A 328 18.22 1.89 -32.60
N THR A 329 16.96 1.58 -32.26
CA THR A 329 15.80 2.34 -32.76
C THR A 329 15.12 3.17 -31.67
N ALA A 330 15.52 2.99 -30.41
CA ALA A 330 14.87 3.53 -29.21
C ALA A 330 13.37 3.17 -29.09
N ARG A 331 12.88 2.22 -29.91
CA ARG A 331 11.50 1.74 -29.88
C ARG A 331 11.34 0.65 -28.82
N THR A 332 10.18 0.63 -28.19
CA THR A 332 9.78 -0.45 -27.29
C THR A 332 9.39 -1.65 -28.11
N GLU A 333 10.10 -2.76 -27.95
CA GLU A 333 9.88 -4.01 -28.67
C GLU A 333 9.69 -5.15 -27.66
N VAL A 334 8.96 -6.19 -28.07
CA VAL A 334 8.81 -7.40 -27.25
C VAL A 334 10.15 -8.13 -27.22
N THR A 335 10.76 -8.22 -26.05
CA THR A 335 12.05 -8.88 -25.83
C THR A 335 11.90 -10.35 -25.52
N ASP A 336 10.84 -10.76 -24.82
CA ASP A 336 10.60 -12.17 -24.48
C ASP A 336 9.09 -12.47 -24.37
N ARG A 337 8.76 -13.74 -24.61
CA ARG A 337 7.40 -14.30 -24.53
C ARG A 337 7.32 -15.51 -23.60
N ASP A 338 8.43 -15.94 -23.00
CA ASP A 338 8.42 -17.02 -22.01
C ASP A 338 7.64 -16.60 -20.77
N TRP A 339 6.56 -17.33 -20.48
CA TRP A 339 5.66 -17.04 -19.37
C TRP A 339 6.38 -17.10 -18.01
N ARG A 340 7.43 -17.94 -17.87
CA ARG A 340 8.20 -18.04 -16.63
C ARG A 340 8.93 -16.73 -16.34
N LYS A 341 9.59 -16.17 -17.35
CA LYS A 341 10.29 -14.88 -17.21
C LYS A 341 9.32 -13.72 -16.97
N VAL A 342 8.12 -13.77 -17.59
CA VAL A 342 7.05 -12.80 -17.30
C VAL A 342 6.63 -12.90 -15.84
N LYS A 343 6.38 -14.12 -15.35
CA LYS A 343 6.01 -14.38 -13.96
C LYS A 343 7.09 -13.93 -12.98
N ASP A 344 8.34 -14.33 -13.19
CA ASP A 344 9.47 -13.97 -12.33
C ASP A 344 9.64 -12.45 -12.25
N ARG A 345 9.45 -11.74 -13.37
CA ARG A 345 9.48 -10.28 -13.38
C ARG A 345 8.34 -9.67 -12.56
N LEU A 346 7.10 -10.16 -12.73
CA LEU A 346 5.95 -9.68 -11.96
C LEU A 346 6.17 -9.91 -10.46
N LEU A 347 6.64 -11.10 -10.08
CA LEU A 347 6.95 -11.44 -8.70
C LEU A 347 8.05 -10.55 -8.13
N GLY A 348 9.13 -10.29 -8.87
CA GLY A 348 10.20 -9.38 -8.45
C GLY A 348 9.73 -7.93 -8.28
N GLU A 349 8.88 -7.43 -9.17
CA GLU A 349 8.32 -6.07 -9.03
C GLU A 349 7.40 -5.92 -7.81
N LEU A 350 6.71 -6.99 -7.42
CA LEU A 350 5.74 -7.02 -6.31
C LEU A 350 6.31 -7.53 -4.99
N ALA A 351 7.51 -8.11 -5.02
CA ALA A 351 8.24 -8.51 -3.83
C ALA A 351 8.32 -7.34 -2.85
N TRP A 352 8.06 -7.63 -1.57
CA TRP A 352 8.06 -6.65 -0.48
C TRP A 352 7.10 -5.45 -0.72
N GLY A 353 6.03 -5.64 -1.51
CA GLY A 353 5.08 -4.57 -1.83
C GLY A 353 5.66 -3.50 -2.76
N GLY A 354 6.69 -3.86 -3.53
CA GLY A 354 7.42 -2.95 -4.40
C GLY A 354 8.40 -2.02 -3.67
N LEU A 355 8.63 -2.24 -2.38
CA LEU A 355 9.62 -1.50 -1.58
C LEU A 355 10.97 -2.24 -1.59
N PRO A 356 12.10 -1.53 -1.45
CA PRO A 356 13.38 -2.17 -1.25
C PRO A 356 13.43 -2.97 0.05
N GLN A 357 14.01 -4.16 0.01
CA GLN A 357 14.17 -5.01 1.20
C GLN A 357 15.46 -4.63 1.95
N ILE A 358 15.31 -3.82 3.00
CA ILE A 358 16.43 -3.35 3.84
C ILE A 358 16.42 -4.06 5.19
N GLU A 359 17.53 -4.70 5.53
CA GLU A 359 17.74 -5.38 6.81
C GLU A 359 18.72 -4.60 7.67
N LEU A 360 18.40 -4.39 8.95
CA LEU A 360 19.39 -4.02 9.95
C LEU A 360 20.09 -5.29 10.43
N VAL A 361 21.34 -5.47 10.00
CA VAL A 361 22.13 -6.69 10.24
C VAL A 361 22.82 -6.65 11.60
N ALA A 362 23.37 -5.50 11.97
CA ALA A 362 24.13 -5.33 13.21
C ALA A 362 24.08 -3.90 13.73
N VAL A 363 24.41 -3.76 15.01
CA VAL A 363 24.66 -2.48 15.68
C VAL A 363 26.07 -2.57 16.27
N ASP A 364 26.88 -1.54 16.06
CA ASP A 364 28.24 -1.43 16.57
C ASP A 364 29.20 -2.54 16.11
N ALA A 365 29.11 -2.94 14.84
CA ALA A 365 29.94 -4.01 14.28
C ALA A 365 31.45 -3.67 14.28
N ARG A 366 31.81 -2.39 14.22
CA ARG A 366 33.17 -1.85 14.13
C ARG A 366 33.59 -1.09 15.40
N GLY A 367 32.79 -1.11 16.46
CA GLY A 367 33.11 -0.42 17.72
C GLY A 367 32.89 1.11 17.68
N LYS A 368 32.08 1.63 16.75
CA LYS A 368 31.76 3.06 16.58
C LYS A 368 30.29 3.41 16.88
N GLY A 369 29.48 2.43 17.31
CA GLY A 369 28.05 2.59 17.54
C GLY A 369 27.21 2.69 16.26
N GLU A 370 27.71 2.20 15.12
CA GLU A 370 27.03 2.33 13.82
C GLU A 370 25.85 1.37 13.65
N LEU A 371 24.86 1.76 12.84
CA LEU A 371 23.88 0.83 12.29
C LEU A 371 24.41 0.26 10.98
N SER A 372 24.48 -1.06 10.87
CA SER A 372 24.87 -1.76 9.64
C SER A 372 23.65 -2.30 8.92
N LEU A 373 23.35 -1.75 7.75
CA LEU A 373 22.21 -2.11 6.90
C LEU A 373 22.65 -2.88 5.66
N LEU A 374 21.82 -3.81 5.23
CA LEU A 374 21.97 -4.55 3.98
C LEU A 374 20.72 -4.41 3.13
N HIS A 375 20.91 -4.01 1.87
CA HIS A 375 19.88 -4.12 0.85
C HIS A 375 19.96 -5.50 0.19
N HIS A 376 18.89 -6.28 0.35
CA HIS A 376 18.69 -7.54 -0.37
C HIS A 376 18.25 -7.22 -1.79
N HIS A 377 19.22 -7.19 -2.71
CA HIS A 377 19.00 -6.78 -4.10
C HIS A 377 18.16 -7.82 -4.85
N ASP A 378 17.02 -7.38 -5.38
CA ASP A 378 16.05 -8.20 -6.12
C ASP A 378 16.04 -7.91 -7.64
N GLY A 379 17.15 -7.36 -8.15
CA GLY A 379 17.26 -6.89 -9.53
C GLY A 379 16.94 -5.41 -9.71
N ARG A 380 16.49 -4.70 -8.66
CA ARG A 380 16.18 -3.27 -8.69
C ARG A 380 17.24 -2.47 -7.93
N ASP A 381 17.89 -1.55 -8.63
CA ASP A 381 18.86 -0.65 -8.01
C ASP A 381 18.15 0.41 -7.17
N LEU A 382 18.78 0.79 -6.04
CA LEU A 382 18.30 1.89 -5.22
C LEU A 382 18.52 3.21 -5.95
N GLN A 383 17.55 4.12 -5.85
CA GLN A 383 17.79 5.52 -6.24
C GLN A 383 18.75 6.15 -5.23
N LEU A 384 20.04 6.25 -5.58
CA LEU A 384 21.09 6.70 -4.66
C LEU A 384 20.81 8.06 -4.03
N ALA A 385 20.23 9.00 -4.77
CA ALA A 385 19.85 10.31 -4.23
C ALA A 385 18.83 10.18 -3.08
N HIS A 386 17.82 9.32 -3.25
CA HIS A 386 16.82 9.07 -2.22
C HIS A 386 17.41 8.29 -1.05
N ALA A 387 18.23 7.27 -1.32
CA ALA A 387 18.90 6.48 -0.29
C ALA A 387 19.80 7.36 0.60
N ARG A 388 20.56 8.30 0.01
CA ARG A 388 21.39 9.27 0.76
C ARG A 388 20.56 10.09 1.74
N GLU A 389 19.45 10.67 1.30
CA GLU A 389 18.56 11.45 2.17
C GLU A 389 17.97 10.59 3.29
N THR A 390 17.52 9.37 3.00
CA THR A 390 17.00 8.44 4.01
C THR A 390 18.05 8.09 5.06
N LEU A 391 19.31 7.86 4.66
CA LEU A 391 20.41 7.56 5.59
C LEU A 391 20.75 8.75 6.49
N LEU A 392 20.69 9.98 5.97
CA LEU A 392 20.87 11.20 6.79
C LEU A 392 19.78 11.31 7.86
N ARG A 393 18.51 11.06 7.50
CA ARG A 393 17.40 11.07 8.46
C ARG A 393 17.50 9.93 9.47
N LEU A 394 17.89 8.75 9.03
CA LEU A 394 18.12 7.61 9.91
C LEU A 394 19.24 7.88 10.92
N SER A 395 20.36 8.43 10.45
CA SER A 395 21.48 8.84 11.32
C SER A 395 21.07 9.94 12.30
N ALA A 396 20.24 10.90 11.87
CA ALA A 396 19.71 11.94 12.75
C ALA A 396 18.82 11.38 13.88
N VAL A 397 18.00 10.38 13.60
CA VAL A 397 17.17 9.69 14.62
C VAL A 397 18.04 8.80 15.52
N TRP A 398 19.00 8.07 14.95
CA TRP A 398 19.92 7.20 15.70
C TRP A 398 20.95 7.97 16.54
N LYS A 399 21.29 9.20 16.14
CA LYS A 399 22.39 10.01 16.68
C LYS A 399 23.76 9.31 16.57
N GLY A 400 23.96 8.58 15.49
CA GLY A 400 25.19 7.83 15.24
C GLY A 400 25.38 7.49 13.76
N PRO A 401 26.55 6.95 13.40
CA PRO A 401 26.85 6.57 12.03
C PRO A 401 25.92 5.48 11.51
N VAL A 402 25.67 5.48 10.21
CA VAL A 402 24.84 4.48 9.52
C VAL A 402 25.55 4.06 8.25
N GLU A 403 25.63 2.75 8.01
CA GLU A 403 26.21 2.17 6.82
C GLU A 403 25.16 1.34 6.09
N LEU A 404 25.08 1.47 4.76
CA LEU A 404 24.23 0.66 3.91
C LEU A 404 25.07 0.00 2.81
N VAL A 405 25.03 -1.32 2.78
CA VAL A 405 25.58 -2.13 1.70
C VAL A 405 24.48 -2.41 0.68
N THR A 406 24.73 -2.08 -0.59
CA THR A 406 23.83 -2.35 -1.72
C THR A 406 24.62 -2.79 -2.95
N ARG A 407 23.91 -3.15 -4.02
CA ARG A 407 24.45 -3.33 -5.36
C ARG A 407 23.86 -2.31 -6.33
N GLU A 408 24.63 -1.95 -7.35
CA GLU A 408 24.24 -1.11 -8.50
C GLU A 408 24.90 -1.68 -9.75
N GLU A 409 24.12 -1.98 -10.80
CA GLU A 409 24.63 -2.51 -12.08
C GLU A 409 25.64 -3.69 -11.95
N SER A 410 25.53 -4.50 -10.89
CA SER A 410 26.40 -5.64 -10.47
C SER A 410 27.62 -5.33 -9.57
N GLU A 411 27.92 -4.05 -9.33
CA GLU A 411 28.99 -3.65 -8.41
C GLU A 411 28.47 -3.48 -6.98
N GLY A 412 29.29 -3.85 -6.00
CA GLY A 412 28.99 -3.58 -4.59
C GLY A 412 29.21 -2.11 -4.28
N ARG A 413 28.23 -1.48 -3.62
CA ARG A 413 28.30 -0.09 -3.15
C ARG A 413 28.13 -0.06 -1.63
N LEU A 414 28.98 0.71 -0.96
CA LEU A 414 28.85 1.06 0.45
C LEU A 414 28.50 2.55 0.55
N LEU A 415 27.35 2.84 1.15
CA LEU A 415 26.94 4.18 1.53
C LEU A 415 27.24 4.34 3.03
N ALA A 416 28.18 5.20 3.39
CA ALA A 416 28.54 5.47 4.78
C ALA A 416 28.10 6.89 5.16
N CYS A 417 27.27 7.00 6.20
CA CYS A 417 26.76 8.26 6.72
C CYS A 417 27.37 8.55 8.09
N ASP A 418 27.98 9.73 8.23
CA ASP A 418 28.58 10.21 9.48
C ASP A 418 27.65 11.16 10.27
N GLY A 419 26.42 11.34 9.79
CA GLY A 419 25.41 12.25 10.35
C GLY A 419 25.35 13.62 9.67
N LYS A 420 26.27 13.95 8.76
CA LYS A 420 26.23 15.19 7.96
C LYS A 420 26.24 14.91 6.47
N GLU A 421 27.07 13.99 6.05
CA GLU A 421 27.24 13.63 4.65
C GLU A 421 27.11 12.12 4.46
N VAL A 422 26.92 11.71 3.21
CA VAL A 422 26.91 10.31 2.81
C VAL A 422 27.99 10.11 1.77
N GLU A 423 29.02 9.36 2.12
CA GLU A 423 30.06 8.94 1.19
C GLU A 423 29.65 7.63 0.52
N VAL A 424 29.96 7.51 -0.78
CA VAL A 424 29.67 6.30 -1.56
C VAL A 424 30.98 5.76 -2.07
N SER A 425 31.26 4.50 -1.74
CA SER A 425 32.47 3.81 -2.16
C SER A 425 32.13 2.47 -2.81
N GLU A 426 33.01 2.04 -3.71
CA GLU A 426 32.97 0.71 -4.30
C GLU A 426 33.51 -0.30 -3.31
N ILE A 427 32.80 -1.42 -3.19
CA ILE A 427 33.21 -2.57 -2.41
C ILE A 427 33.08 -3.82 -3.25
N ALA A 428 33.77 -4.89 -2.86
CA ALA A 428 33.51 -6.20 -3.44
C ALA A 428 32.02 -6.52 -3.26
N ALA A 429 31.36 -7.01 -4.32
CA ALA A 429 29.94 -7.34 -4.26
C ALA A 429 29.69 -8.27 -3.07
N PRO A 430 28.77 -7.94 -2.15
CA PRO A 430 28.52 -8.77 -0.98
C PRO A 430 28.11 -10.16 -1.47
N ASN A 431 28.80 -11.23 -1.05
CA ASN A 431 28.39 -12.60 -1.35
C ASN A 431 27.07 -12.89 -0.63
N VAL A 432 25.96 -12.61 -1.31
CA VAL A 432 24.65 -13.13 -0.95
C VAL A 432 24.38 -14.23 -1.96
N GLU A 433 24.89 -15.43 -1.68
CA GLU A 433 24.27 -16.60 -2.28
C GLU A 433 22.83 -16.63 -1.76
N PRO A 434 21.81 -16.76 -2.62
CA PRO A 434 20.48 -17.06 -2.13
C PRO A 434 20.61 -18.38 -1.37
N GLN A 435 20.32 -18.37 -0.07
CA GLN A 435 20.12 -19.62 0.66
C GLN A 435 18.92 -20.29 0.01
N ALA A 436 19.19 -21.19 -0.93
CA ALA A 436 18.22 -22.17 -1.36
C ALA A 436 17.69 -22.81 -0.08
N GLU A 437 16.38 -22.71 0.13
CA GLU A 437 15.69 -23.46 1.16
C GLU A 437 16.20 -24.90 1.08
N GLN A 438 16.89 -25.33 2.14
CA GLN A 438 17.10 -26.74 2.35
C GLN A 438 15.69 -27.32 2.52
N SER A 439 15.17 -27.88 1.43
CA SER A 439 14.09 -28.84 1.45
C SER A 439 14.54 -29.99 2.34
N GLY A 440 14.27 -29.85 3.63
CA GLY A 440 14.35 -30.93 4.59
C GLY A 440 13.30 -31.95 4.21
N GLU A 441 13.74 -33.03 3.58
CA GLU A 441 13.11 -34.33 3.74
C GLU A 441 12.91 -34.56 5.25
N HIS A 442 11.66 -34.63 5.70
CA HIS A 442 11.14 -35.63 6.65
C HIS A 442 9.62 -35.56 6.75
#